data_AF-A0A1I2DQB9-F1
#
_entry.id   AF-A0A1I2DQB9-F1
#
_cell.length_a   1.000
_cell.length_b   1.000
_cell.length_c   1.000
_cell.angle_alpha   90.00
_cell.angle_beta   90.00
_cell.angle_gamma   90.00
#
_symmetry.space_group_name_H-M   'P 1'
#
loop_
_entity.id
_entity.type
_entity.pdbx_description
1 polymer ?
#
loop_
_entity_poly.entity_id
_entity_poly.type
_entity_poly.pdbx_seq_one_letter_code
_entity_poly.pdbx_strand_id
1 'polypeptide(L)'
;MAYAIHRVSHEHPLLWRMHALHHYPRELYALMSTVNAPLLVFFFRTLPVLALVACGFAPDVIFACAMFDTALGLSSHTGVDMRNPWLSRFRNTPEVHRLHHSADPAQIGNHSLLLTLWDHLGGTYVAPGPAVPTLGLSQPASMRRTWLELLLLRRP
;
A
#
# COMPACT_ATOMS: atom_id res chain seq x y z
N MET A 1 -0.27 -10.13 9.35
CA MET A 1 0.91 -9.27 9.60
C MET A 1 0.91 -8.03 8.71
N ALA A 2 0.97 -8.17 7.37
CA ALA A 2 1.10 -7.03 6.45
C ALA A 2 0.00 -5.95 6.60
N TYR A 3 -1.28 -6.35 6.71
CA TYR A 3 -2.39 -5.41 6.98
C TYR A 3 -2.14 -4.53 8.21
N ALA A 4 -1.73 -5.13 9.34
CA ALA A 4 -1.48 -4.40 10.57
C ALA A 4 -0.31 -3.42 10.44
N ILE A 5 0.80 -3.85 9.83
CA ILE A 5 1.96 -2.97 9.59
C ILE A 5 1.55 -1.80 8.69
N HIS A 6 0.75 -2.06 7.66
CA HIS A 6 0.26 -1.03 6.74
C HIS A 6 -0.67 -0.04 7.43
N ARG A 7 -1.66 -0.52 8.16
CA ARG A 7 -2.56 0.32 8.95
C ARG A 7 -1.81 1.17 9.98
N VAL A 8 -0.91 0.57 10.76
CA VAL A 8 -0.09 1.31 11.74
C VAL A 8 0.84 2.31 11.04
N SER A 9 1.25 2.06 9.79
CA SER A 9 1.99 3.04 8.99
C SER A 9 1.17 4.28 8.63
N HIS A 10 -0.17 4.20 8.65
CA HIS A 10 -1.08 5.34 8.47
C HIS A 10 -1.48 6.01 9.80
N GLU A 11 -1.19 5.38 10.93
CA GLU A 11 -1.56 5.85 12.28
C GLU A 11 -0.37 6.42 13.06
N HIS A 12 0.82 5.82 12.92
CA HIS A 12 2.01 6.20 13.68
C HIS A 12 2.88 7.22 12.91
N PRO A 13 3.20 8.40 13.49
CA PRO A 13 3.87 9.49 12.77
C PRO A 13 5.21 9.11 12.12
N LEU A 14 6.04 8.31 12.79
CA LEU A 14 7.33 7.88 12.24
C LEU A 14 7.17 6.93 11.06
N LEU A 15 6.22 6.00 11.14
CA LEU A 15 5.99 5.03 10.08
C LEU A 15 5.29 5.69 8.90
N TRP A 16 4.39 6.65 9.17
CA TRP A 16 3.81 7.51 8.14
C TRP A 16 4.87 8.26 7.35
N ARG A 17 5.87 8.86 8.00
CA ARG A 17 6.97 9.55 7.29
C ARG A 17 7.72 8.65 6.31
N MET A 18 7.91 7.40 6.67
CA MET A 18 8.54 6.39 5.82
C MET A 18 7.61 5.95 4.69
N HIS A 19 6.32 5.83 4.97
CA HIS A 19 5.31 5.36 4.04
C HIS A 19 4.79 6.48 3.11
N ALA A 20 4.86 7.74 3.52
CA ALA A 20 4.43 8.90 2.74
C ALA A 20 5.20 9.05 1.43
N LEU A 21 6.40 8.46 1.34
CA LEU A 21 7.17 8.34 0.09
C LEU A 21 6.47 7.49 -0.95
N HIS A 22 5.83 6.42 -0.51
CA HIS A 22 5.00 5.58 -1.34
C HIS A 22 3.73 6.35 -1.81
N HIS A 23 3.18 7.20 -0.95
CA HIS A 23 2.03 8.07 -1.25
C HIS A 23 2.39 9.39 -1.94
N TYR A 24 3.67 9.66 -2.20
CA TYR A 24 4.11 10.93 -2.77
C TYR A 24 3.66 11.14 -4.23
N PRO A 25 3.71 10.12 -5.12
CA PRO A 25 3.31 10.28 -6.51
C PRO A 25 1.83 10.67 -6.66
N ARG A 26 1.55 11.49 -7.67
CA ARG A 26 0.18 11.95 -8.01
C ARG A 26 -0.54 11.03 -9.00
N GLU A 27 0.10 9.94 -9.39
CA GLU A 27 -0.41 8.95 -10.32
C GLU A 27 0.05 7.56 -9.88
N LEU A 28 -0.77 6.54 -10.15
CA LEU A 28 -0.38 5.14 -9.95
C LEU A 28 0.32 4.61 -11.21
N TYR A 29 1.48 3.99 -11.01
CA TYR A 29 2.16 3.19 -12.02
C TYR A 29 2.74 1.93 -11.38
N ALA A 30 2.78 0.81 -12.11
CA ALA A 30 3.01 -0.50 -11.51
C ALA A 30 4.28 -0.57 -10.64
N LEU A 31 5.40 -0.02 -11.13
CA LEU A 31 6.69 -0.02 -10.43
C LEU A 31 6.67 0.80 -9.12
N MET A 32 5.70 1.69 -8.92
CA MET A 32 5.54 2.43 -7.66
C MET A 32 5.34 1.48 -6.47
N SER A 33 4.75 0.30 -6.69
CA SER A 33 4.54 -0.74 -5.67
C SER A 33 5.82 -1.20 -4.96
N THR A 34 6.99 -0.95 -5.55
CA THR A 34 8.29 -1.33 -4.98
C THR A 34 9.00 -0.16 -4.29
N VAL A 35 8.50 1.07 -4.46
CA VAL A 35 9.09 2.27 -3.86
C VAL A 35 8.66 2.39 -2.41
N ASN A 36 9.55 1.98 -1.50
CA ASN A 36 9.32 1.98 -0.06
C ASN A 36 10.61 2.31 0.69
N ALA A 37 10.48 2.85 1.91
CA ALA A 37 11.62 3.00 2.82
C ALA A 37 12.25 1.62 3.16
N PRO A 38 13.58 1.52 3.33
CA PRO A 38 14.25 0.25 3.61
C PRO A 38 13.66 -0.52 4.81
N LEU A 39 13.28 0.19 5.87
CA LEU A 39 12.65 -0.43 7.04
C LEU A 39 11.28 -1.04 6.70
N LEU A 40 10.47 -0.36 5.89
CA LEU A 40 9.19 -0.90 5.44
C LEU A 40 9.37 -2.07 4.46
N VAL A 41 10.42 -2.04 3.61
CA VAL A 41 10.78 -3.20 2.77
C VAL A 41 11.08 -4.43 3.64
N PHE A 42 11.84 -4.26 4.73
CA PHE A 42 12.10 -5.36 5.65
C PHE A 42 10.80 -5.96 6.22
N PHE A 43 9.88 -5.11 6.68
CA PHE A 43 8.63 -5.57 7.26
C PHE A 43 7.63 -6.17 6.25
N PHE A 44 7.53 -5.61 5.05
CA PHE A 44 6.57 -6.06 4.03
C PHE A 44 7.07 -7.19 3.16
N ARG A 45 8.39 -7.35 2.96
CA ARG A 45 8.97 -8.31 2.02
C ARG A 45 9.87 -9.33 2.70
N THR A 46 10.79 -8.90 3.57
CA THR A 46 11.76 -9.80 4.20
C THR A 46 11.15 -10.62 5.32
N LEU A 47 10.43 -9.99 6.24
CA LEU A 47 9.89 -10.65 7.43
C LEU A 47 8.87 -11.77 7.08
N PRO A 48 7.94 -11.61 6.12
CA PRO A 48 7.08 -12.71 5.68
C PRO A 48 7.87 -13.89 5.10
N VAL A 49 8.91 -13.62 4.31
CA VAL A 49 9.77 -14.67 3.75
C VAL A 49 10.50 -15.42 4.87
N LEU A 50 11.08 -14.71 5.83
CA LEU A 50 11.73 -15.32 7.00
C LEU A 50 10.75 -16.17 7.82
N ALA A 51 9.51 -15.73 7.98
CA ALA A 51 8.47 -16.51 8.65
C ALA A 51 8.16 -17.81 7.91
N LEU A 52 8.06 -17.79 6.56
CA LEU A 52 7.86 -19.00 5.77
C LEU A 52 9.07 -19.94 5.85
N VAL A 53 10.29 -19.42 5.80
CA VAL A 53 11.52 -20.21 6.01
C VAL A 53 11.51 -20.88 7.39
N ALA A 54 11.18 -20.12 8.44
CA ALA A 54 11.11 -20.63 9.81
C ALA A 54 10.04 -21.71 10.00
N CYS A 55 8.93 -21.64 9.25
CA CYS A 55 7.91 -22.68 9.20
C CYS A 55 8.30 -23.91 8.37
N GLY A 56 9.48 -23.93 7.74
CA GLY A 56 9.99 -25.06 6.97
C GLY A 56 9.38 -25.20 5.58
N PHE A 57 8.82 -24.13 5.01
CA PHE A 57 8.33 -24.16 3.63
C PHE A 57 9.49 -24.32 2.64
N ALA A 58 9.26 -25.10 1.58
CA ALA A 58 10.25 -25.33 0.54
C ALA A 58 10.54 -24.02 -0.25
N PRO A 59 11.78 -23.82 -0.76
CA PRO A 59 12.17 -22.58 -1.43
C PRO A 59 11.31 -22.20 -2.65
N ASP A 60 10.83 -23.20 -3.40
CA ASP A 60 9.95 -23.04 -4.55
C ASP A 60 8.56 -22.52 -4.16
N VAL A 61 8.00 -22.99 -3.04
CA VAL A 61 6.74 -22.48 -2.47
C VAL A 61 6.89 -21.02 -2.05
N ILE A 62 7.98 -20.70 -1.35
CA ILE A 62 8.28 -19.33 -0.91
C ILE A 62 8.42 -18.40 -2.12
N PHE A 63 9.15 -18.85 -3.15
CA PHE A 63 9.31 -18.11 -4.39
C PHE A 63 7.96 -17.88 -5.10
N ALA A 64 7.12 -18.91 -5.20
CA ALA A 64 5.79 -18.80 -5.80
C ALA A 64 4.91 -17.80 -5.04
N CYS A 65 4.91 -17.83 -3.70
CA CYS A 65 4.21 -16.86 -2.88
C CYS A 65 4.72 -15.43 -3.11
N ALA A 66 6.03 -15.23 -3.18
CA ALA A 66 6.64 -13.91 -3.42
C ALA A 66 6.30 -13.38 -4.82
N MET A 67 6.27 -14.24 -5.84
CA MET A 67 5.85 -13.88 -7.20
C MET A 67 4.38 -13.49 -7.26
N PHE A 68 3.51 -14.25 -6.59
CA PHE A 68 2.09 -13.94 -6.52
C PHE A 68 1.83 -12.60 -5.82
N ASP A 69 2.47 -12.37 -4.68
CA ASP A 69 2.40 -11.11 -3.92
C ASP A 69 2.92 -9.92 -4.76
N THR A 70 4.04 -10.12 -5.47
CA THR A 70 4.60 -9.09 -6.36
C THR A 70 3.67 -8.79 -7.54
N ALA A 71 3.11 -9.81 -8.20
CA ALA A 71 2.21 -9.64 -9.32
C ALA A 71 0.93 -8.88 -8.91
N LEU A 72 0.34 -9.25 -7.77
CA LEU A 72 -0.84 -8.55 -7.26
C LEU A 72 -0.52 -7.13 -6.83
N GLY A 73 0.62 -6.90 -6.17
CA GLY A 73 1.08 -5.56 -5.82
C GLY A 73 1.30 -4.68 -7.05
N LEU A 74 2.01 -5.16 -8.07
CA LEU A 74 2.18 -4.45 -9.34
C LEU A 74 0.82 -4.14 -9.97
N SER A 75 -0.10 -5.11 -9.97
CA SER A 75 -1.43 -4.96 -10.57
C SER A 75 -2.26 -3.87 -9.87
N SER A 76 -2.22 -3.79 -8.53
CA SER A 76 -2.99 -2.81 -7.76
C SER A 76 -2.48 -1.38 -7.92
N HIS A 77 -1.24 -1.21 -8.40
CA HIS A 77 -0.63 0.11 -8.63
C HIS A 77 -0.67 0.52 -10.10
N THR A 78 -1.41 -0.17 -10.95
CA THR A 78 -1.56 0.27 -12.33
C THR A 78 -2.42 1.53 -12.40
N GLY A 79 -2.07 2.48 -13.28
CA GLY A 79 -2.89 3.64 -13.61
C GLY A 79 -4.14 3.31 -14.44
N VAL A 80 -4.43 2.03 -14.66
CA VAL A 80 -5.57 1.56 -15.45
C VAL A 80 -6.87 1.89 -14.73
N ASP A 81 -7.85 2.45 -15.44
CA ASP A 81 -9.19 2.69 -14.91
C ASP A 81 -10.02 1.41 -14.84
N MET A 82 -9.67 0.53 -13.90
CA MET A 82 -10.34 -0.75 -13.72
C MET A 82 -11.54 -0.61 -12.76
N ARG A 83 -12.73 -0.39 -13.30
CA ARG A 83 -13.98 -0.27 -12.53
C ARG A 83 -14.65 -1.63 -12.38
N ASN A 84 -14.36 -2.34 -11.28
CA ASN A 84 -14.98 -3.65 -11.01
C ASN A 84 -15.30 -3.82 -9.52
N PRO A 85 -16.43 -3.25 -9.07
CA PRO A 85 -16.82 -3.27 -7.66
C PRO A 85 -16.99 -4.67 -7.08
N TRP A 86 -17.34 -5.67 -7.91
CA TRP A 86 -17.45 -7.05 -7.46
C TRP A 86 -16.07 -7.60 -7.09
N LEU A 87 -15.08 -7.45 -7.97
CA LEU A 87 -13.71 -7.89 -7.73
C LEU A 87 -13.05 -7.12 -6.57
N SER A 88 -13.33 -5.81 -6.46
CA SER A 88 -12.86 -4.92 -5.39
C SER A 88 -13.34 -5.33 -3.99
N ARG A 89 -14.41 -6.13 -3.88
CA ARG A 89 -14.87 -6.69 -2.59
C ARG A 89 -13.99 -7.83 -2.07
N PHE A 90 -13.23 -8.48 -2.95
CA PHE A 90 -12.43 -9.65 -2.62
C PHE A 90 -10.92 -9.38 -2.65
N ARG A 91 -10.44 -8.49 -3.52
CA ARG A 91 -9.02 -8.18 -3.65
C ARG A 91 -8.71 -6.68 -3.75
N ASN A 92 -7.45 -6.34 -3.47
CA ASN A 92 -6.91 -5.00 -3.66
C ASN A 92 -6.72 -4.72 -5.16
N THR A 93 -7.74 -4.12 -5.77
CA THR A 93 -7.75 -3.69 -7.18
C THR A 93 -7.13 -2.30 -7.36
N PRO A 94 -6.71 -1.90 -8.58
CA PRO A 94 -6.36 -0.51 -8.89
C PRO A 94 -7.32 0.54 -8.33
N GLU A 95 -8.62 0.32 -8.45
CA GLU A 95 -9.65 1.26 -8.00
C GLU A 95 -9.68 1.44 -6.48
N VAL A 96 -9.65 0.32 -5.74
CA VAL A 96 -9.54 0.28 -4.26
C VAL A 96 -8.23 0.90 -3.78
N HIS A 97 -7.13 0.57 -4.44
CA HIS A 97 -5.80 1.06 -4.05
C HIS A 97 -5.61 2.54 -4.39
N ARG A 98 -6.27 3.02 -5.45
CA ARG A 98 -6.32 4.44 -5.79
C ARG A 98 -7.01 5.26 -4.68
N LEU A 99 -8.08 4.75 -4.09
CA LEU A 99 -8.70 5.38 -2.91
C LEU A 99 -7.75 5.42 -1.71
N HIS A 100 -7.00 4.34 -1.49
CA HIS A 100 -5.97 4.29 -0.45
C HIS A 100 -4.89 5.39 -0.65
N HIS A 101 -4.50 5.64 -1.91
CA HIS A 101 -3.56 6.70 -2.28
C HIS A 101 -4.16 8.11 -2.35
N SER A 102 -5.43 8.28 -1.99
CA SER A 102 -6.12 9.56 -2.05
C SER A 102 -5.46 10.60 -1.15
N ALA A 103 -5.38 11.82 -1.65
CA ALA A 103 -5.00 13.00 -0.88
C ALA A 103 -6.12 13.45 0.08
N ASP A 104 -7.34 12.94 -0.09
CA ASP A 104 -8.47 13.19 0.81
C ASP A 104 -8.40 12.25 2.03
N PRO A 105 -8.19 12.78 3.26
CA PRO A 105 -8.11 11.97 4.46
C PRO A 105 -9.36 11.13 4.74
N ALA A 106 -10.55 11.56 4.26
CA ALA A 106 -11.78 10.81 4.43
C ALA A 106 -11.83 9.51 3.61
N GLN A 107 -10.94 9.36 2.63
CA GLN A 107 -10.86 8.21 1.74
C GLN A 107 -9.72 7.24 2.11
N ILE A 108 -8.91 7.60 3.12
CA ILE A 108 -7.79 6.78 3.57
C ILE A 108 -8.31 5.57 4.35
N GLY A 109 -8.38 4.44 3.65
CA GLY A 109 -8.65 3.11 4.17
C GLY A 109 -7.92 2.07 3.33
N ASN A 110 -8.49 0.87 3.14
CA ASN A 110 -8.02 -0.12 2.18
C ASN A 110 -6.51 -0.50 2.37
N HIS A 111 -6.12 -0.84 3.60
CA HIS A 111 -4.73 -1.18 3.97
C HIS A 111 -4.31 -2.61 3.58
N SER A 112 -5.19 -3.42 2.98
CA SER A 112 -4.82 -4.76 2.53
C SER A 112 -3.94 -4.72 1.30
N LEU A 113 -2.87 -5.52 1.28
CA LEU A 113 -2.00 -5.62 0.09
C LEU A 113 -2.62 -6.52 -1.00
N LEU A 114 -3.32 -7.59 -0.60
CA LEU A 114 -3.81 -8.63 -1.51
C LEU A 114 -5.33 -8.79 -1.48
N LEU A 115 -5.88 -9.15 -0.31
CA LEU A 115 -7.30 -9.47 -0.14
C LEU A 115 -7.96 -8.41 0.74
N THR A 116 -9.02 -7.77 0.26
CA THR A 116 -9.78 -6.76 1.03
C THR A 116 -10.54 -7.35 2.21
N LEU A 117 -10.53 -8.68 2.37
CA LEU A 117 -10.98 -9.38 3.58
C LEU A 117 -10.44 -8.73 4.86
N TRP A 118 -9.16 -8.37 4.90
CA TRP A 118 -8.58 -7.75 6.10
C TRP A 118 -9.12 -6.34 6.36
N ASP A 119 -9.45 -5.60 5.31
CA ASP A 119 -10.12 -4.31 5.43
C ASP A 119 -11.56 -4.43 5.92
N HIS A 120 -12.28 -5.45 5.46
CA HIS A 120 -13.64 -5.73 5.98
C HIS A 120 -13.59 -6.12 7.45
N LEU A 121 -12.68 -7.02 7.83
CA LEU A 121 -12.50 -7.43 9.22
C LEU A 121 -12.02 -6.29 10.12
N GLY A 122 -11.16 -5.42 9.60
CA GLY A 122 -10.60 -4.28 10.33
C GLY A 122 -11.45 -3.01 10.29
N GLY A 123 -12.58 -3.03 9.57
CA GLY A 123 -13.47 -1.86 9.42
C GLY A 123 -12.85 -0.70 8.64
N THR A 124 -11.88 -0.97 7.76
CA THR A 124 -11.15 0.03 6.97
C THR A 124 -11.48 -0.02 5.49
N TYR A 125 -12.44 -0.84 5.07
CA TYR A 125 -12.84 -0.94 3.67
C TYR A 125 -13.59 0.32 3.22
N VAL A 126 -13.06 0.97 2.18
CA VAL A 126 -13.71 2.10 1.50
C VAL A 126 -14.08 1.63 0.10
N ALA A 127 -15.38 1.59 -0.17
CA ALA A 127 -15.91 1.14 -1.45
C ALA A 127 -15.61 2.18 -2.55
N PRO A 128 -15.21 1.74 -3.76
CA PRO A 128 -15.12 2.61 -4.93
C PRO A 128 -16.42 3.38 -5.23
N GLY A 129 -16.27 4.69 -5.44
CA GLY A 129 -17.31 5.55 -5.98
C GLY A 129 -17.07 5.90 -7.46
N PRO A 130 -17.97 6.67 -8.08
CA PRO A 130 -17.82 7.06 -9.49
C PRO A 130 -16.70 8.06 -9.76
N ALA A 131 -16.20 8.75 -8.71
CA ALA A 131 -15.17 9.78 -8.81
C ALA A 131 -13.76 9.16 -8.72
N VAL A 132 -12.85 9.63 -9.58
CA VAL A 132 -11.43 9.32 -9.48
C VAL A 132 -10.81 10.27 -8.44
N PRO A 133 -10.19 9.75 -7.36
CA PRO A 133 -9.63 10.60 -6.32
C PRO A 133 -8.38 11.33 -6.82
N THR A 134 -8.13 12.51 -6.24
CA THR A 134 -6.83 13.18 -6.40
C THR A 134 -5.81 12.44 -5.54
N LEU A 135 -4.66 12.09 -6.12
CA LEU A 135 -3.60 11.34 -5.45
C LEU A 135 -2.46 12.25 -4.98
N GLY A 136 -1.62 11.71 -4.11
CA GLY A 136 -0.45 12.38 -3.57
C GLY A 136 -0.65 12.79 -2.12
N LEU A 137 0.24 13.63 -1.61
CA LEU A 137 0.13 14.21 -0.27
C LEU A 137 -0.84 15.40 -0.28
N SER A 138 -1.70 15.50 0.74
CA SER A 138 -2.66 16.60 0.93
C SER A 138 -2.01 17.98 1.05
N GLN A 139 -0.77 18.04 1.55
CA GLN A 139 0.08 19.22 1.48
C GLN A 139 1.19 18.99 0.45
N PRO A 140 1.41 19.91 -0.51
CA PRO A 140 2.49 19.77 -1.48
C PRO A 140 3.84 19.82 -0.75
N ALA A 141 4.44 18.66 -0.51
CA ALA A 141 5.83 18.55 -0.15
C ALA A 141 6.67 18.94 -1.37
N SER A 142 7.59 19.90 -1.23
CA SER A 142 8.51 20.24 -2.31
C SER A 142 9.37 19.02 -2.67
N MET A 143 9.52 18.75 -3.97
CA MET A 143 10.34 17.65 -4.51
C MET A 143 11.84 17.74 -4.15
N ARG A 144 12.26 18.83 -3.49
CA ARG A 144 13.63 19.08 -3.02
C ARG A 144 14.00 18.32 -1.74
N ARG A 145 13.04 17.63 -1.11
CA ARG A 145 13.25 17.00 0.18
C ARG A 145 14.04 15.70 0.05
N THR A 146 15.22 15.65 0.65
CA THR A 146 15.96 14.41 0.89
C THR A 146 15.14 13.44 1.76
N TRP A 147 15.49 12.15 1.81
CA TRP A 147 14.88 11.16 2.72
C TRP A 147 14.76 11.68 4.17
N LEU A 148 15.72 12.51 4.61
CA LEU A 148 15.75 13.17 5.92
C LEU A 148 14.67 14.26 6.08
N GLU A 149 14.33 14.98 5.03
CA GLU A 149 13.29 16.03 5.09
C GLU A 149 11.87 15.45 5.00
N LEU A 150 11.73 14.22 4.49
CA LEU A 150 10.50 13.43 4.55
C LEU A 150 10.26 12.87 5.96
N LEU A 151 11.34 12.58 6.70
CA LEU A 151 11.30 12.35 8.15
C LEU A 151 10.89 13.60 8.94
N LEU A 152 10.59 14.73 8.31
CA LEU A 152 10.06 15.93 8.96
C LEU A 152 8.56 16.17 8.66
N LEU A 153 7.93 15.41 7.75
CA LEU A 153 6.51 15.57 7.42
C LEU A 153 5.61 15.38 8.65
N ARG A 154 4.63 16.27 8.83
CA ARG A 154 3.58 16.10 9.83
C ARG A 154 2.40 15.37 9.19
N ARG A 155 1.69 14.55 9.97
CA ARG A 155 0.44 13.93 9.53
C ARG A 155 -0.56 15.02 9.17
N PRO A 156 -1.36 14.88 8.10
CA PRO A 156 -2.53 15.73 7.89
C PRO A 156 -3.55 15.58 9.04
#